data_AF-A0A4Q4U5H4-F1
#
_entry.id   AF-A0A4Q4U5H4-F1
#
_cell.length_a   1.000
_cell.length_b   1.000
_cell.length_c   1.000
_cell.angle_alpha   90.00
_cell.angle_beta   90.00
_cell.angle_gamma   90.00
#
_symmetry.space_group_name_H-M   'P 1'
#
loop_
_entity.id
_entity.type
_entity.pdbx_description
1 polymer ?
#
loop_
_entity_poly.entity_id
_entity_poly.type
_entity_poly.pdbx_seq_one_letter_code
_entity_poly.pdbx_strand_id
1 'polypeptide(L)'
;MNAPDDTKYCRTDAATRDLLFQAASSGIVLLKNDHNALPLKPGSVKKLAIVGPNAKRVVAGGGGSSYINAPYWTSVFESTEREFKDTGTKIVFHTGAKVNRYLPAPTANMIRSPWIGRRGPEPETQLDPMEGKFQGIRFGYEEHDLFDLPSEAAQLAQGCDAAIVVVGRDKEWETEGQDIPFFELPEIRRA
;
A
#
# COMPACT_ATOMS: atom_id res chain seq x y z
N MET A 1 19.54 -1.19 -32.36
CA MET A 1 18.65 -0.02 -32.26
C MET A 1 17.31 -0.55 -31.77
N ASN A 2 16.99 -0.38 -30.48
CA ASN A 2 15.68 -0.78 -29.97
C ASN A 2 14.63 0.11 -30.63
N ALA A 3 13.55 -0.49 -31.13
CA ALA A 3 12.39 0.27 -31.58
C ALA A 3 11.94 1.19 -30.43
N PRO A 4 11.56 2.46 -30.71
CA PRO A 4 10.99 3.31 -29.68
C PRO A 4 9.77 2.60 -29.10
N ASP A 5 9.78 2.38 -27.78
CA ASP A 5 8.65 1.80 -27.04
C ASP A 5 7.40 2.62 -27.40
N ASP A 6 6.38 1.97 -27.97
CA ASP A 6 5.15 2.64 -28.39
C ASP A 6 4.60 3.47 -27.23
N THR A 7 4.23 4.73 -27.50
CA THR A 7 3.69 5.63 -26.48
C THR A 7 2.50 4.96 -25.79
N LYS A 8 2.65 4.58 -24.51
CA LYS A 8 1.60 3.89 -23.75
C LYS A 8 0.35 4.76 -23.72
N TYR A 9 -0.69 4.34 -24.46
CA TYR A 9 -1.97 5.04 -24.52
C TYR A 9 -2.91 4.47 -23.45
N CYS A 10 -3.37 5.34 -22.53
CA CYS A 10 -4.43 4.98 -21.59
C CYS A 10 -5.76 5.57 -22.07
N ARG A 11 -6.75 4.70 -22.28
CA ARG A 11 -8.12 5.11 -22.61
C ARG A 11 -8.82 5.61 -21.34
N THR A 12 -9.31 6.85 -21.36
CA THR A 12 -9.87 7.52 -20.16
C THR A 12 -11.27 8.07 -20.32
N ASP A 13 -12.06 7.61 -21.29
CA ASP A 13 -13.46 8.02 -21.44
C ASP A 13 -14.31 7.60 -20.23
N ALA A 14 -15.37 8.37 -19.97
CA ALA A 14 -16.28 8.14 -18.85
C ALA A 14 -16.88 6.73 -18.88
N ALA A 15 -17.32 6.26 -20.05
CA ALA A 15 -17.90 4.93 -20.19
C ALA A 15 -16.91 3.80 -19.80
N THR A 16 -15.64 3.92 -20.19
CA THR A 16 -14.60 2.96 -19.79
C THR A 16 -14.33 3.03 -18.28
N ARG A 17 -14.29 4.22 -17.69
CA ARG A 17 -14.11 4.39 -16.23
C ARG A 17 -15.28 3.77 -15.45
N ASP A 18 -16.50 3.99 -15.90
CA ASP A 18 -17.71 3.44 -15.27
C ASP A 18 -17.72 1.91 -15.36
N LEU A 19 -17.35 1.35 -16.52
CA LEU A 19 -17.24 -0.09 -16.70
C LEU A 19 -16.18 -0.71 -15.78
N LEU A 20 -14.99 -0.09 -15.69
CA LEU A 20 -13.92 -0.54 -14.80
C LEU A 20 -14.32 -0.44 -13.33
N PHE A 21 -15.03 0.62 -12.95
CA PHE A 21 -15.54 0.79 -11.59
C PHE A 21 -16.59 -0.28 -11.26
N GLN A 22 -17.51 -0.59 -12.18
CA GLN A 22 -18.49 -1.67 -12.03
C GLN A 22 -17.83 -3.04 -11.93
N ALA A 23 -16.84 -3.32 -12.78
CA ALA A 23 -16.08 -4.57 -12.74
C ALA A 23 -15.32 -4.73 -11.41
N ALA A 24 -14.64 -3.68 -10.95
CA ALA A 24 -13.89 -3.69 -9.70
C ALA A 24 -14.81 -3.85 -8.48
N SER A 25 -15.93 -3.12 -8.43
CA SER A 25 -16.90 -3.21 -7.33
C SER A 25 -17.61 -4.56 -7.28
N SER A 26 -17.92 -5.15 -8.44
CA SER A 26 -18.54 -6.50 -8.52
C SER A 26 -17.58 -7.62 -8.13
N GLY A 27 -16.27 -7.40 -8.15
CA GLY A 27 -15.26 -8.37 -7.73
C GLY A 27 -15.04 -8.48 -6.22
N ILE A 28 -15.63 -7.57 -5.43
CA ILE A 28 -15.46 -7.54 -3.96
C ILE A 28 -16.42 -8.54 -3.32
N VAL A 29 -15.89 -9.45 -2.49
CA VAL A 29 -16.67 -10.46 -1.78
C VAL A 29 -16.81 -10.11 -0.30
N LEU A 30 -18.04 -9.90 0.17
CA LEU A 30 -18.34 -9.71 1.58
C LEU A 30 -18.41 -11.07 2.30
N LEU A 31 -17.38 -11.38 3.09
CA LEU A 31 -17.30 -12.66 3.80
C LEU A 31 -18.14 -12.71 5.08
N LYS A 32 -18.25 -11.57 5.79
CA LYS A 32 -18.91 -11.49 7.10
C LYS A 32 -19.49 -10.11 7.33
N ASN A 33 -20.72 -10.04 7.85
CA ASN A 33 -21.39 -8.79 8.24
C ASN A 33 -22.22 -9.00 9.51
N ASP A 34 -21.55 -8.97 10.66
CA ASP A 34 -22.21 -9.11 11.95
C ASP A 34 -22.97 -7.83 12.32
N HIS A 35 -24.08 -7.99 13.02
CA HIS A 35 -24.89 -6.88 13.58
C HIS A 35 -25.32 -5.82 12.55
N ASN A 36 -25.37 -6.16 11.25
CA ASN A 36 -25.61 -5.22 10.17
C ASN A 36 -24.69 -4.00 10.22
N ALA A 37 -23.41 -4.20 10.58
CA ALA A 37 -22.42 -3.14 10.67
C ALA A 37 -22.20 -2.42 9.33
N LEU A 38 -22.32 -3.14 8.21
CA LEU A 38 -22.29 -2.58 6.85
C LEU A 38 -23.70 -2.47 6.26
N PRO A 39 -23.99 -1.42 5.46
CA PRO A 39 -23.06 -0.38 4.99
C PRO A 39 -22.81 0.74 6.00
N LEU A 40 -21.56 1.26 6.03
CA LEU A 40 -21.23 2.47 6.79
C LEU A 40 -21.93 3.68 6.14
N LYS A 41 -22.82 4.33 6.89
CA LYS A 41 -23.56 5.48 6.37
C LYS A 41 -22.78 6.78 6.64
N PRO A 42 -22.41 7.55 5.61
CA PRO A 42 -21.83 8.87 5.79
C PRO A 42 -22.74 9.73 6.69
N GLY A 43 -22.16 10.41 7.68
CA GLY A 43 -22.89 11.22 8.68
C GLY A 43 -23.39 10.47 9.92
N SER A 44 -23.44 9.13 9.92
CA SER A 44 -23.71 8.36 11.16
C SER A 44 -22.48 8.19 12.05
N VAL A 45 -21.30 8.36 11.47
CA VAL A 45 -19.99 8.22 12.11
C VAL A 45 -19.40 9.62 12.30
N LYS A 46 -19.11 10.02 13.54
CA LYS A 46 -18.46 11.31 13.83
C LYS A 46 -16.95 11.20 13.75
N LYS A 47 -16.39 10.05 14.13
CA LYS A 47 -14.96 9.79 14.08
C LYS A 47 -14.68 8.37 13.57
N LEU A 48 -13.90 8.29 12.49
CA LEU A 48 -13.58 7.06 11.78
C LEU A 48 -12.08 6.80 11.85
N ALA A 49 -11.67 5.62 12.32
CA ALA A 49 -10.29 5.18 12.24
C ALA A 49 -10.05 4.39 10.96
N ILE A 50 -8.96 4.69 10.26
CA ILE A 50 -8.45 3.87 9.16
C ILE A 50 -7.10 3.33 9.59
N VAL A 51 -7.01 2.03 9.78
CA VAL A 51 -5.82 1.36 10.33
C VAL A 51 -5.29 0.36 9.32
N GLY A 52 -3.97 0.28 9.19
CA GLY A 52 -3.32 -0.81 8.48
C GLY A 52 -2.39 -0.33 7.37
N PRO A 53 -1.37 -1.13 7.03
CA PRO A 53 -0.33 -0.75 6.10
C PRO A 53 -0.83 -0.56 4.67
N ASN A 54 -1.92 -1.25 4.31
CA ASN A 54 -2.50 -1.20 2.97
C ASN A 54 -3.55 -0.09 2.80
N ALA A 55 -3.85 0.70 3.83
CA ALA A 55 -4.84 1.75 3.72
C ALA A 55 -4.42 2.88 2.77
N LYS A 56 -3.13 3.26 2.79
CA LYS A 56 -2.54 4.29 1.89
C LYS A 56 -1.74 3.69 0.74
N ARG A 57 -1.45 2.39 0.77
CA ARG A 57 -0.67 1.69 -0.25
C ARG A 57 -1.63 0.94 -1.18
N VAL A 58 -1.55 1.22 -2.48
CA VAL A 58 -2.34 0.49 -3.48
C VAL A 58 -1.59 -0.76 -3.91
N VAL A 59 -2.24 -1.92 -3.77
CA VAL A 59 -1.74 -3.23 -4.16
C VAL A 59 -2.69 -3.80 -5.22
N ALA A 60 -2.48 -3.44 -6.48
CA ALA A 60 -3.32 -3.88 -7.59
C ALA A 60 -2.78 -5.11 -8.33
N GLY A 61 -1.58 -5.57 -7.99
CA GLY A 61 -0.91 -6.70 -8.61
C GLY A 61 0.47 -6.95 -8.02
N GLY A 62 1.18 -7.88 -8.63
CA GLY A 62 2.52 -8.29 -8.22
C GLY A 62 3.62 -7.28 -8.51
N GLY A 63 4.79 -7.52 -7.90
CA GLY A 63 6.04 -6.86 -8.28
C GLY A 63 6.61 -7.40 -9.60
N GLY A 64 7.79 -6.94 -10.00
CA GLY A 64 8.51 -7.50 -11.15
C GLY A 64 7.82 -7.27 -12.51
N SER A 65 7.81 -8.30 -13.36
CA SER A 65 7.21 -8.22 -14.71
C SER A 65 5.69 -8.11 -14.67
N SER A 66 5.06 -8.57 -13.59
CA SER A 66 3.61 -8.42 -13.33
C SER A 66 3.21 -7.01 -12.84
N TYR A 67 4.14 -6.06 -12.80
CA TYR A 67 3.85 -4.70 -12.35
C TYR A 67 2.91 -3.96 -13.30
N ILE A 68 1.76 -3.57 -12.77
CA ILE A 68 0.77 -2.74 -13.47
C ILE A 68 1.22 -1.28 -13.38
N ASN A 69 1.40 -0.62 -14.53
CA ASN A 69 1.65 0.81 -14.58
C ASN A 69 0.35 1.58 -14.89
N ALA A 70 -0.45 1.84 -13.85
CA ALA A 70 -1.70 2.60 -14.00
C ALA A 70 -1.43 4.12 -14.07
N PRO A 71 -2.23 4.89 -14.82
CA PRO A 71 -2.09 6.35 -14.92
C PRO A 71 -2.35 7.07 -13.59
N TYR A 72 -3.19 6.50 -12.75
CA TYR A 72 -3.47 6.97 -11.40
C TYR A 72 -3.83 5.79 -10.52
N TRP A 73 -3.58 5.97 -9.22
CA TRP A 73 -4.00 5.06 -8.17
C TRP A 73 -4.95 5.79 -7.25
N THR A 74 -5.85 5.05 -6.61
CA THR A 74 -6.66 5.60 -5.53
C THR A 74 -6.60 4.61 -4.37
N SER A 75 -6.13 5.09 -3.22
CA SER A 75 -6.05 4.29 -2.01
C SER A 75 -7.40 4.19 -1.30
N VAL A 76 -7.54 3.22 -0.39
CA VAL A 76 -8.75 3.09 0.45
C VAL A 76 -8.89 4.33 1.33
N PHE A 77 -7.78 4.85 1.83
CA PHE A 77 -7.74 6.09 2.61
C PHE A 77 -8.29 7.27 1.80
N GLU A 78 -7.76 7.54 0.61
CA GLU A 78 -8.22 8.64 -0.25
C GLU A 78 -9.67 8.48 -0.70
N SER A 79 -10.08 7.25 -1.03
CA SER A 79 -11.46 6.96 -1.42
C SER A 79 -12.44 7.24 -0.28
N THR A 80 -12.05 6.88 0.94
CA THR A 80 -12.86 7.11 2.15
C THR A 80 -12.88 8.59 2.52
N GLU A 81 -11.74 9.29 2.47
CA GLU A 81 -11.72 10.74 2.67
C GLU A 81 -12.61 11.49 1.68
N ARG A 82 -12.62 11.07 0.41
CA ARG A 82 -13.48 11.65 -0.62
C ARG A 82 -14.96 11.43 -0.32
N GLU A 83 -15.34 10.22 0.10
CA GLU A 83 -16.74 9.86 0.39
C GLU A 83 -17.28 10.58 1.63
N PHE A 84 -16.46 10.76 2.66
CA PHE A 84 -16.88 11.37 3.93
C PHE A 84 -16.66 12.89 4.01
N LYS A 85 -16.11 13.52 2.97
CA LYS A 85 -15.72 14.94 2.94
C LYS A 85 -16.82 15.90 3.39
N ASP A 86 -18.06 15.66 2.95
CA ASP A 86 -19.19 16.57 3.19
C ASP A 86 -19.98 16.24 4.48
N THR A 87 -19.54 15.24 5.24
CA THR A 87 -20.30 14.73 6.40
C THR A 87 -19.81 15.20 7.76
N GLY A 88 -18.67 15.92 7.79
CA GLY A 88 -18.07 16.40 9.03
C GLY A 88 -17.40 15.31 9.88
N THR A 89 -17.28 14.08 9.36
CA THR A 89 -16.59 12.97 10.03
C THR A 89 -15.09 13.23 10.12
N LYS A 90 -14.53 13.11 11.33
CA LYS A 90 -13.08 13.16 11.55
C LYS A 90 -12.44 11.82 11.23
N ILE A 91 -11.62 11.77 10.18
CA ILE A 91 -10.85 10.58 9.82
C ILE A 91 -9.49 10.64 10.51
N VAL A 92 -9.09 9.55 11.16
CA VAL A 92 -7.78 9.36 11.77
C VAL A 92 -7.10 8.13 11.17
N PHE A 93 -5.78 8.17 11.00
CA PHE A 93 -5.02 7.10 10.33
C PHE A 93 -3.87 6.59 11.19
N HIS A 94 -3.65 5.28 11.17
CA HIS A 94 -2.44 4.66 11.71
C HIS A 94 -1.97 3.49 10.84
N THR A 95 -0.65 3.35 10.63
CA THR A 95 -0.10 2.24 9.84
C THR A 95 -0.33 0.89 10.52
N GLY A 96 -0.25 0.83 11.85
CA GLY A 96 -0.57 -0.33 12.68
C GLY A 96 0.42 -1.49 12.62
N ALA A 97 0.87 -1.90 11.44
CA ALA A 97 1.85 -2.97 11.29
C ALA A 97 2.71 -2.75 10.04
N LYS A 98 3.92 -3.32 10.04
CA LYS A 98 4.77 -3.43 8.86
C LYS A 98 4.56 -4.79 8.21
N VAL A 99 4.36 -4.80 6.89
CA VAL A 99 4.08 -6.01 6.09
C VAL A 99 5.12 -6.26 5.00
N ASN A 100 6.26 -5.55 5.04
CA ASN A 100 7.27 -5.69 4.00
C ASN A 100 7.84 -7.12 4.01
N ARG A 101 7.94 -7.75 2.82
CA ARG A 101 8.57 -9.07 2.68
C ARG A 101 10.06 -8.99 3.01
N TYR A 102 10.69 -7.92 2.54
CA TYR A 102 12.10 -7.64 2.75
C TYR A 102 12.31 -6.42 3.64
N LEU A 103 13.49 -6.33 4.24
CA LEU A 103 13.90 -5.10 4.91
C LEU A 103 13.99 -3.95 3.88
N PRO A 104 13.55 -2.72 4.25
CA PRO A 104 13.63 -1.59 3.35
C PRO A 104 15.09 -1.27 3.01
N ALA A 105 15.32 -0.86 1.76
CA ALA A 105 16.65 -0.46 1.32
C ALA A 105 17.08 0.84 2.05
N PRO A 106 18.36 0.97 2.44
CA PRO A 106 18.86 2.21 3.01
C PRO A 106 18.72 3.34 2.00
N THR A 107 18.22 4.50 2.44
CA THR A 107 18.10 5.68 1.56
C THR A 107 19.50 6.25 1.29
N ALA A 108 19.66 6.99 0.17
CA ALA A 108 20.95 7.61 -0.19
C ALA A 108 21.57 8.47 0.93
N ASN A 109 20.73 9.03 1.81
CA ASN A 109 21.16 9.81 2.95
C ASN A 109 21.85 8.98 4.05
N MET A 110 21.62 7.67 4.08
CA MET A 110 22.17 6.74 5.07
C MET A 110 23.47 6.09 4.61
N ILE A 111 23.76 6.13 3.31
CA ILE A 111 24.94 5.49 2.73
C ILE A 111 25.96 6.57 2.36
N ARG A 112 27.17 6.45 2.89
CA ARG A 112 28.30 7.31 2.52
C ARG A 112 29.43 6.46 1.96
N SER A 113 29.91 6.82 0.77
CA SER A 113 31.09 6.14 0.23
C SER A 113 32.33 6.60 1.01
N PRO A 114 33.11 5.67 1.58
CA PRO A 114 34.31 6.01 2.35
C PRO A 114 35.43 6.59 1.47
N TRP A 115 35.37 6.38 0.15
CA TRP A 115 36.42 6.76 -0.80
C TRP A 115 36.22 8.17 -1.39
N ILE A 116 34.97 8.57 -1.64
CA ILE A 116 34.64 9.86 -2.29
C ILE A 116 33.91 10.83 -1.36
N GLY A 117 33.57 10.42 -0.13
CA GLY A 117 32.91 11.25 0.88
C GLY A 117 31.49 11.71 0.53
N ARG A 118 31.01 11.43 -0.69
CA ARG A 118 29.66 11.72 -1.17
C ARG A 118 28.66 10.74 -0.53
N ARG A 119 27.49 11.28 -0.20
CA ARG A 119 26.28 10.46 0.02
C ARG A 119 26.01 9.68 -1.27
N GLY A 120 25.57 8.43 -1.15
CA GLY A 120 25.38 7.54 -2.30
C GLY A 120 24.48 8.17 -3.37
N PRO A 121 24.53 7.68 -4.64
CA PRO A 121 23.55 8.11 -5.63
C PRO A 121 22.14 7.90 -5.05
N GLU A 122 21.23 8.84 -5.30
CA GLU A 122 19.80 8.62 -5.05
C GLU A 122 19.41 7.27 -5.68
N PRO A 123 18.89 6.29 -4.92
CA PRO A 123 18.64 4.95 -5.44
C PRO A 123 17.61 4.93 -6.58
N GLU A 124 16.91 6.05 -6.82
CA GLU A 124 15.79 6.15 -7.74
C GLU A 124 16.13 6.86 -9.06
N THR A 125 17.19 7.66 -9.15
CA THR A 125 17.44 8.54 -10.31
C THR A 125 18.39 7.97 -11.38
N GLN A 126 18.87 6.73 -11.23
CA GLN A 126 19.77 6.11 -12.23
C GLN A 126 19.43 4.68 -12.62
N LEU A 127 18.33 4.11 -12.12
CA LEU A 127 17.97 2.74 -12.47
C LEU A 127 16.80 2.75 -13.45
N ASP A 128 17.01 2.12 -14.61
CA ASP A 128 15.94 1.88 -15.58
C ASP A 128 14.76 1.20 -14.84
N PRO A 129 13.49 1.40 -15.24
CA PRO A 129 12.33 0.81 -14.55
C PRO A 129 12.33 -0.74 -14.49
N MET A 130 13.30 -1.38 -15.15
CA MET A 130 13.61 -2.81 -15.11
C MET A 130 14.70 -3.19 -14.09
N GLU A 131 15.59 -2.29 -13.69
CA GLU A 131 16.72 -2.57 -12.78
C GLU A 131 16.32 -2.73 -11.31
N GLY A 132 15.17 -2.18 -10.91
CA GLY A 132 14.59 -2.43 -9.58
C GLY A 132 13.89 -3.80 -9.44
N LYS A 133 13.78 -4.57 -10.53
CA LYS A 133 12.94 -5.79 -10.59
C LYS A 133 13.72 -7.09 -10.43
N PHE A 134 15.03 -7.09 -10.70
CA PHE A 134 15.92 -8.25 -10.52
C PHE A 134 17.21 -7.81 -9.82
N GLN A 135 17.15 -7.62 -8.51
CA GLN A 135 18.35 -7.40 -7.71
C GLN A 135 18.97 -8.75 -7.35
N GLY A 136 20.19 -9.02 -7.84
CA GLY A 136 20.94 -10.21 -7.45
C GLY A 136 21.27 -10.24 -5.95
N ILE A 137 21.42 -9.06 -5.32
CA ILE A 137 21.65 -8.89 -3.89
C ILE A 137 20.84 -7.67 -3.41
N ARG A 138 20.08 -7.82 -2.32
CA ARG A 138 19.39 -6.72 -1.62
C ARG A 138 20.03 -6.51 -0.25
N PHE A 139 20.52 -5.30 0.01
CA PHE A 139 20.85 -4.84 1.36
C PHE A 139 19.65 -4.07 1.90
N GLY A 140 19.05 -4.58 2.98
CA GLY A 140 18.00 -3.88 3.69
C GLY A 140 18.38 -3.72 5.17
N TYR A 141 17.84 -2.69 5.79
CA TYR A 141 18.02 -2.45 7.21
C TYR A 141 16.67 -2.08 7.82
N GLU A 142 16.49 -2.34 9.09
CA GLU A 142 15.35 -1.88 9.86
C GLU A 142 15.88 -1.41 11.21
N GLU A 143 15.52 -0.18 11.59
CA GLU A 143 15.78 0.26 12.96
C GLU A 143 14.95 -0.56 13.91
N HIS A 144 15.49 -0.79 15.11
CA HIS A 144 14.70 -1.35 16.18
C HIS A 144 13.47 -0.46 16.40
N ASP A 145 12.28 -1.04 16.22
CA ASP A 145 11.05 -0.34 16.53
C ASP A 145 11.00 -0.13 18.04
N LEU A 146 11.06 1.13 18.47
CA LEU A 146 10.89 1.52 19.87
C LEU A 146 9.40 1.59 20.26
N PHE A 147 8.49 1.40 19.29
CA PHE A 147 7.06 1.63 19.41
C PHE A 147 6.26 0.38 19.09
N ASP A 148 5.22 0.12 19.89
CA ASP A 148 4.25 -0.95 19.65
C ASP A 148 3.14 -0.44 18.72
N LEU A 149 3.41 -0.52 17.41
CA LEU A 149 2.51 -0.02 16.37
C LEU A 149 1.08 -0.60 16.45
N PRO A 150 0.88 -1.91 16.74
CA PRO A 150 -0.45 -2.46 16.98
C PRO A 150 -1.17 -1.82 18.17
N SER A 151 -0.49 -1.63 19.29
CA SER A 151 -1.09 -1.02 20.48
C SER A 151 -1.45 0.45 20.25
N GLU A 152 -0.59 1.22 19.57
CA GLU A 152 -0.88 2.60 19.20
C GLU A 152 -2.08 2.71 18.25
N ALA A 153 -2.18 1.81 17.26
CA ALA A 153 -3.34 1.71 16.39
C ALA A 153 -4.63 1.38 17.17
N ALA A 154 -4.55 0.46 18.13
CA ALA A 154 -5.69 0.10 18.97
C ALA A 154 -6.16 1.27 19.85
N GLN A 155 -5.23 2.01 20.47
CA GLN A 155 -5.54 3.20 21.26
C GLN A 155 -6.20 4.29 20.41
N LEU A 156 -5.70 4.51 19.19
CA LEU A 156 -6.28 5.46 18.24
C LEU A 156 -7.70 5.05 17.83
N ALA A 157 -7.94 3.76 17.60
CA ALA A 157 -9.25 3.21 17.23
C ALA A 157 -10.26 3.24 18.40
N GLN A 158 -9.81 3.09 19.66
CA GLN A 158 -10.68 3.06 20.84
C GLN A 158 -11.55 4.31 20.99
N GLY A 159 -11.03 5.47 20.57
CA GLY A 159 -11.76 6.73 20.62
C GLY A 159 -12.57 7.05 19.37
N CYS A 160 -12.88 6.08 18.51
CA CYS A 160 -13.61 6.25 17.25
C CYS A 160 -14.93 5.46 17.26
N ASP A 161 -15.92 5.90 16.48
CA ASP A 161 -17.22 5.21 16.40
C ASP A 161 -17.13 3.95 15.52
N ALA A 162 -16.22 3.96 14.54
CA ALA A 162 -15.94 2.83 13.67
C ALA A 162 -14.45 2.80 13.27
N ALA A 163 -13.98 1.60 12.90
CA ALA A 163 -12.63 1.40 12.38
C ALA A 163 -12.67 0.57 11.09
N ILE A 164 -11.96 1.04 10.06
CA ILE A 164 -11.68 0.32 8.81
C ILE A 164 -10.25 -0.19 8.91
N VAL A 165 -10.10 -1.51 8.97
CA VAL A 165 -8.79 -2.16 9.03
C VAL A 165 -8.42 -2.71 7.66
N VAL A 166 -7.41 -2.13 7.02
CA VAL A 166 -6.94 -2.51 5.69
C VAL A 166 -5.63 -3.27 5.81
N VAL A 167 -5.74 -4.59 5.80
CA VAL A 167 -4.62 -5.52 5.91
C VAL A 167 -4.52 -6.40 4.67
N GLY A 168 -3.32 -6.87 4.41
CA GLY A 168 -3.03 -7.74 3.30
C GLY A 168 -1.54 -7.78 3.03
N ARG A 169 -1.19 -8.55 2.01
CA ARG A 169 0.16 -8.63 1.48
C ARG A 169 0.45 -7.42 0.60
N ASP A 170 1.72 -7.07 0.46
CA ASP A 170 2.16 -6.06 -0.50
C ASP A 170 2.61 -6.70 -1.82
N LYS A 171 2.99 -5.86 -2.79
CA LYS A 171 3.44 -6.32 -4.12
C LYS A 171 4.65 -7.26 -4.06
N GLU A 172 5.49 -7.20 -3.03
CA GLU A 172 6.69 -8.04 -2.91
C GLU A 172 6.34 -9.49 -2.58
N TRP A 173 5.23 -9.70 -1.88
CA TRP A 173 4.71 -11.04 -1.58
C TRP A 173 4.06 -11.73 -2.77
N GLU A 174 3.58 -10.97 -3.76
CA GLU A 174 2.91 -11.46 -4.97
C GLU A 174 3.79 -11.27 -6.22
N THR A 175 5.11 -11.46 -6.10
CA THR A 175 6.05 -11.24 -7.21
C THR A 175 6.34 -12.52 -7.99
N GLU A 176 6.43 -12.40 -9.31
CA GLU A 176 6.82 -13.48 -10.22
C GLU A 176 8.12 -14.19 -9.78
N GLY A 177 8.12 -15.52 -9.79
CA GLY A 177 9.27 -16.33 -9.41
C GLY A 177 9.51 -16.41 -7.89
N GLN A 178 8.58 -15.89 -7.08
CA GLN A 178 8.67 -15.95 -5.62
C GLN A 178 7.41 -16.54 -5.00
N ASP A 179 7.44 -17.85 -4.78
CA ASP A 179 6.35 -18.56 -4.09
C ASP A 179 6.09 -17.98 -2.70
N ILE A 180 4.84 -18.09 -2.29
CA ILE A 180 4.38 -17.69 -0.97
C ILE A 180 4.58 -18.87 -0.02
N PRO A 181 5.41 -18.73 1.04
CA PRO A 181 5.71 -19.84 1.94
C PRO A 181 4.55 -20.22 2.88
N PHE A 182 3.61 -19.30 3.13
CA PHE A 182 2.46 -19.50 4.02
C PHE A 182 1.28 -18.60 3.61
N PHE A 183 0.05 -19.08 3.81
CA PHE A 183 -1.18 -18.35 3.43
C PHE A 183 -1.67 -17.36 4.49
N GLU A 184 -1.05 -17.36 5.66
CA GLU A 184 -1.36 -16.41 6.73
C GLU A 184 -1.01 -14.98 6.32
N LEU A 185 -1.63 -14.00 6.98
CA LEU A 185 -1.17 -12.63 6.83
C LEU A 185 0.30 -12.56 7.26
N PRO A 186 1.14 -11.75 6.58
CA PRO A 186 2.51 -11.54 7.00
C PRO A 186 2.53 -11.25 8.49
N GLU A 187 3.32 -12.02 9.23
CA GLU A 187 3.43 -11.82 10.67
C GLU A 187 3.70 -10.34 10.91
N ILE A 188 2.87 -9.76 11.77
CA ILE A 188 3.23 -8.51 12.43
C ILE A 188 4.53 -8.86 13.16
N ARG A 189 5.66 -8.36 12.66
CA ARG A 189 6.94 -8.51 13.35
C ARG A 189 6.79 -7.81 14.70
N ARG A 190 6.40 -8.59 15.70
CA ARG A 190 6.42 -8.18 17.11
C ARG A 190 7.90 -8.17 17.49
N ALA A 191 8.39 -7.02 17.91
CA ALA A 191 9.69 -6.91 18.54
C ALA A 191 9.76 -7.82 19.78
#